data_AF-A0A0N4TLM1-F1
#
_entry.id   AF-A0A0N4TLM1-F1
#
_cell.length_a   1.000
_cell.length_b   1.000
_cell.length_c   1.000
_cell.angle_alpha   90.00
_cell.angle_beta   90.00
_cell.angle_gamma   90.00
#
_symmetry.space_group_name_H-M   'P 1'
#
loop_
_entity.id
_entity.type
_entity.pdbx_description
1 polymer ?
#
loop_
_entity_poly.entity_id
_entity_poly.type
_entity_poly.pdbx_seq_one_letter_code
_entity_poly.pdbx_strand_id
1 'polypeptide(L)'
;MASETVSFRDAVGNVDLLDDLVLLDNQPCIEAQPIPLEYRISFNTNFEDRNAYVTGVSKYIEEATRHAEFNGMLSEGFEHAAHLYTWRCCSRAVPMAKSNDQPNRVEINEKVVEVLNPEVEKLHRFMHFANKAIARFCDEMKRLCHPEKRKDFVSEAYLLTLGKTLNMFAVLDELKNMKASIKNDFSTFRRSAQFLQVMSDTKTLHEMQNLSMFLATQNKIKDTLKSELQSIESYEEILADVVNICVILFENHMYITPAERHMFVKVIAFALFLMDGDSANVSKLDQRKRISISKLDKIFQSLEVVPLFGDMQIQPFSFVKRSPYFESSKWPNASNEGEKCHVNITERLKTMREQHLEYVTNLSRLNNEVAIYDRDGPRSDDENREMTQLMLSGVQLLCSWTSDVVETVSWKLLHPTDHRTNLACPEAAEEYERATKYNYQPAEKAALIEVSY
;
A
#
# COMPACT_ATOMS: atom_id res chain seq x y z
N MET A 1 39.26 -27.46 20.58
CA MET A 1 38.48 -27.76 19.37
C MET A 1 37.12 -28.25 19.84
N ALA A 2 36.09 -27.42 19.74
CA ALA A 2 34.73 -27.82 20.09
C ALA A 2 34.21 -28.72 18.95
N SER A 3 33.74 -29.93 19.27
CA SER A 3 33.09 -30.79 18.27
C SER A 3 31.78 -30.12 17.85
N GLU A 4 31.66 -29.70 16.60
CA GLU A 4 30.37 -29.30 16.05
C GLU A 4 29.41 -30.48 16.13
N THR A 5 28.36 -30.33 16.93
CA THR A 5 27.29 -31.32 17.03
C THR A 5 26.43 -31.22 15.77
N VAL A 6 26.73 -32.05 14.77
CA VAL A 6 25.94 -32.18 13.55
C VAL A 6 24.55 -32.72 13.91
N SER A 7 23.49 -32.03 13.48
CA SER A 7 22.13 -32.49 13.77
C SER A 7 21.80 -33.73 12.92
N PHE A 8 20.90 -34.58 13.42
CA PHE A 8 20.45 -35.76 12.67
C PHE A 8 19.87 -35.37 11.29
N ARG A 9 19.23 -34.21 11.20
CA ARG A 9 18.67 -33.70 9.95
C ARG A 9 19.77 -33.34 8.94
N ASP A 10 20.87 -32.78 9.40
CA ASP A 10 22.00 -32.43 8.54
C ASP A 10 22.74 -33.69 8.07
N ALA A 11 22.87 -34.69 8.94
CA ALA A 11 23.47 -35.97 8.58
C ALA A 11 22.66 -36.73 7.51
N VAL A 12 21.31 -36.71 7.61
CA VAL A 12 20.43 -37.30 6.60
C VAL A 12 20.48 -36.49 5.29
N GLY A 13 20.44 -35.16 5.37
CA GLY A 13 20.56 -34.31 4.18
C GLY A 13 21.87 -34.52 3.42
N ASN A 14 22.98 -34.80 4.13
CA ASN A 14 24.25 -35.13 3.50
C ASN A 14 24.24 -36.46 2.74
N VAL A 15 23.43 -37.43 3.17
CA VAL A 15 23.29 -38.72 2.47
C VAL A 15 22.36 -38.57 1.27
N ASP A 16 21.25 -37.83 1.42
CA ASP A 16 20.32 -37.54 0.32
C ASP A 16 21.04 -36.81 -0.84
N LEU A 17 22.02 -35.95 -0.53
CA LEU A 17 22.87 -35.28 -1.52
C LEU A 17 23.71 -36.24 -2.38
N LEU A 18 24.00 -37.45 -1.90
CA LEU A 18 24.74 -38.45 -2.67
C LEU A 18 23.85 -39.17 -3.69
N ASP A 19 22.56 -39.28 -3.43
CA ASP A 19 21.60 -39.89 -4.37
C ASP A 19 21.34 -38.97 -5.58
N ASP A 20 21.53 -37.67 -5.43
CA ASP A 20 21.44 -36.67 -6.50
C ASP A 20 22.76 -36.42 -7.25
N LEU A 21 23.83 -37.17 -6.91
CA LEU A 21 25.14 -36.96 -7.50
C LEU A 21 25.16 -37.41 -8.98
N VAL A 22 25.08 -36.44 -9.89
CA VAL A 22 25.20 -36.70 -11.33
C VAL A 22 26.63 -37.15 -11.65
N LEU A 23 26.80 -38.43 -11.98
CA LEU A 23 28.05 -38.96 -12.51
C LEU A 23 28.26 -38.39 -13.92
N LEU A 24 29.08 -37.34 -14.03
CA LEU A 24 29.44 -36.74 -15.30
C LEU A 24 30.33 -37.70 -16.11
N ASP A 25 29.92 -37.97 -17.35
CA ASP A 25 30.77 -38.65 -18.32
C ASP A 25 31.81 -37.63 -18.85
N ASN A 26 33.07 -38.06 -19.00
CA ASN A 26 34.20 -37.20 -19.38
C ASN A 26 34.13 -36.77 -20.87
N GLN A 27 33.12 -36.00 -21.26
CA GLN A 27 33.09 -35.35 -22.55
C GLN A 27 33.76 -33.96 -22.48
N PRO A 28 34.66 -33.64 -23.42
CA PRO A 28 35.30 -32.33 -23.47
C PRO A 28 34.25 -31.24 -23.77
N CYS A 29 34.18 -30.24 -22.89
CA CYS A 29 33.34 -29.06 -23.08
C CYS A 29 33.96 -28.17 -24.16
N ILE A 30 33.32 -28.06 -25.33
CA ILE A 30 33.70 -27.12 -26.39
C ILE A 30 32.86 -25.85 -26.17
N GLU A 31 33.28 -25.01 -25.22
CA GLU A 31 32.69 -23.68 -25.03
C GLU A 31 33.34 -22.66 -25.98
N ALA A 32 32.51 -21.79 -26.55
CA ALA A 32 32.96 -20.70 -27.43
C ALA A 32 33.62 -19.57 -26.62
N GLN A 33 34.44 -18.75 -27.29
CA GLN A 33 35.10 -17.61 -26.65
C GLN A 33 34.06 -16.65 -26.02
N PRO A 34 34.30 -16.18 -24.78
CA PRO A 34 33.41 -15.22 -24.13
C PRO A 34 33.44 -13.88 -24.88
N ILE A 35 32.26 -13.40 -25.25
CA ILE A 35 32.07 -12.07 -25.85
C ILE A 35 31.83 -11.09 -24.70
N PRO A 36 32.48 -9.91 -24.69
CA PRO A 36 32.21 -8.89 -23.69
C PRO A 36 30.77 -8.37 -23.82
N LEU A 37 30.01 -8.49 -22.73
CA LEU A 37 28.67 -7.94 -22.59
C LEU A 37 28.73 -6.57 -21.93
N GLU A 38 28.15 -5.58 -22.58
CA GLU A 38 27.93 -4.26 -21.98
C GLU A 38 26.60 -4.31 -21.22
N TYR A 39 26.65 -4.26 -19.89
CA TYR A 39 25.46 -4.33 -19.05
C TYR A 39 24.96 -2.92 -18.71
N ARG A 40 23.68 -2.66 -18.98
CA ARG A 40 22.95 -1.55 -18.36
C ARG A 40 22.02 -2.13 -17.32
N ILE A 41 22.22 -1.75 -16.06
CA ILE A 41 21.36 -2.19 -14.96
C ILE A 41 20.16 -1.23 -14.88
N SER A 42 18.96 -1.78 -15.05
CA SER A 42 17.70 -1.07 -14.80
C SER A 42 17.02 -1.74 -13.62
N PHE A 43 16.75 -0.98 -12.56
CA PHE A 43 16.02 -1.46 -11.38
C PHE A 43 14.49 -1.31 -11.53
N ASN A 44 14.02 -0.96 -12.72
CA ASN A 44 12.61 -0.83 -13.00
C ASN A 44 11.94 -2.21 -13.14
N THR A 45 10.84 -2.44 -12.42
CA THR A 45 10.03 -3.67 -12.52
C THR A 45 9.03 -3.66 -13.69
N ASN A 46 9.17 -2.73 -14.64
CA ASN A 46 8.41 -2.74 -15.90
C ASN A 46 9.00 -3.68 -16.95
N PHE A 47 10.20 -4.22 -16.73
CA PHE A 47 10.85 -5.23 -17.57
C PHE A 47 10.78 -4.87 -19.07
N GLU A 48 11.18 -3.64 -19.43
CA GLU A 48 11.08 -3.12 -20.82
C GLU A 48 11.89 -3.95 -21.82
N ASP A 49 12.97 -4.57 -21.32
CA ASP A 49 13.90 -5.44 -22.02
C ASP A 49 13.48 -6.91 -22.05
N ARG A 50 12.31 -7.28 -21.51
CA ARG A 50 11.84 -8.69 -21.45
C ARG A 50 11.90 -9.41 -22.80
N ASN A 51 11.70 -8.68 -23.90
CA ASN A 51 11.71 -9.23 -25.26
C ASN A 51 13.13 -9.52 -25.78
N ALA A 52 14.17 -8.98 -25.16
CA ALA A 52 15.56 -9.31 -25.48
C ALA A 52 15.95 -10.71 -24.98
N TYR A 53 15.25 -11.24 -23.97
CA TYR A 53 15.48 -12.56 -23.39
C TYR A 53 14.66 -13.64 -24.11
N VAL A 54 14.76 -13.71 -25.45
CA VAL A 54 14.02 -14.66 -26.31
C VAL A 54 14.31 -16.13 -25.97
N THR A 55 15.48 -16.41 -25.40
CA THR A 55 15.89 -17.74 -24.91
C THR A 55 15.35 -18.08 -23.51
N GLY A 56 14.68 -17.14 -22.84
CA GLY A 56 14.11 -17.32 -21.51
C GLY A 56 12.87 -18.23 -21.54
N VAL A 57 12.56 -18.84 -20.39
CA VAL A 57 11.34 -19.64 -20.25
C VAL A 57 10.13 -18.72 -20.42
N SER A 58 9.31 -18.98 -21.45
CA SER A 58 8.12 -18.18 -21.84
C SER A 58 7.25 -17.70 -20.66
N LYS A 59 7.15 -18.50 -19.61
CA LYS A 59 6.45 -18.17 -18.35
C LYS A 59 6.94 -16.88 -17.67
N TYR A 60 8.23 -16.59 -17.69
CA TYR A 60 8.79 -15.39 -17.05
C TYR A 60 8.50 -14.13 -17.85
N ILE A 61 8.47 -14.24 -19.19
CA ILE A 61 8.10 -13.13 -20.08
C ILE A 61 6.62 -12.80 -19.92
N GLU A 62 5.77 -13.83 -19.78
CA GLU A 62 4.35 -13.65 -19.45
C GLU A 62 4.19 -12.92 -18.12
N GLU A 63 4.82 -13.40 -17.04
CA GLU A 63 4.72 -12.77 -15.73
C GLU A 63 5.26 -11.33 -15.74
N ALA A 64 6.42 -11.09 -16.32
CA ALA A 64 7.00 -9.76 -16.47
C ALA A 64 6.08 -8.80 -17.23
N THR A 65 5.35 -9.31 -18.23
CA THR A 65 4.36 -8.53 -18.98
C THR A 65 3.18 -8.12 -18.13
N ARG A 66 2.64 -9.06 -17.36
CA ARG A 66 1.53 -8.79 -16.45
C ARG A 66 1.95 -7.85 -15.33
N HIS A 67 3.15 -8.03 -14.79
CA HIS A 67 3.73 -7.16 -13.76
C HIS A 67 3.77 -5.70 -14.24
N ALA A 68 4.31 -5.45 -15.44
CA ALA A 68 4.36 -4.11 -16.01
C ALA A 68 2.97 -3.49 -16.22
N GLU A 69 1.98 -4.29 -16.64
CA GLU A 69 0.60 -3.82 -16.80
C GLU A 69 -0.02 -3.40 -15.45
N PHE A 70 0.23 -4.16 -14.37
CA PHE A 70 -0.22 -3.77 -13.03
C PHE A 70 0.49 -2.52 -12.52
N ASN A 71 1.79 -2.34 -12.79
CA ASN A 71 2.51 -1.11 -12.45
C ASN A 71 1.91 0.13 -13.15
N GLY A 72 1.52 -0.01 -14.42
CA GLY A 72 0.80 1.03 -15.15
C GLY A 72 -0.53 1.37 -14.49
N MET A 73 -1.30 0.35 -14.10
CA MET A 73 -2.58 0.52 -13.40
C MET A 73 -2.42 1.17 -12.02
N LEU A 74 -1.38 0.80 -11.26
CA LEU A 74 -1.07 1.42 -9.97
C LEU A 74 -0.78 2.92 -10.12
N SER A 75 -0.08 3.30 -11.20
CA SER A 75 0.21 4.70 -11.51
C SER A 75 -1.06 5.49 -11.84
N GLU A 76 -1.91 4.96 -12.72
CA GLU A 76 -3.22 5.56 -13.04
C GLU A 76 -4.13 5.64 -11.81
N GLY A 77 -4.13 4.61 -10.97
CA GLY A 77 -4.87 4.60 -9.70
C GLY A 77 -4.39 5.66 -8.71
N PHE A 78 -3.09 5.94 -8.67
CA PHE A 78 -2.54 7.02 -7.85
C PHE A 78 -3.04 8.40 -8.34
N GLU A 79 -3.10 8.63 -9.65
CA GLU A 79 -3.65 9.87 -10.21
C GLU A 79 -5.12 10.07 -9.80
N HIS A 80 -5.93 9.00 -9.86
CA HIS A 80 -7.31 9.04 -9.38
C HIS A 80 -7.40 9.31 -7.87
N ALA A 81 -6.54 8.70 -7.06
CA ALA A 81 -6.48 8.96 -5.62
C ALA A 81 -6.13 10.42 -5.33
N ALA A 82 -5.15 10.99 -6.05
CA ALA A 82 -4.75 12.38 -5.94
C ALA A 82 -5.89 13.33 -6.33
N HIS A 83 -6.61 13.05 -7.41
CA HIS A 83 -7.80 13.83 -7.81
C HIS A 83 -8.89 13.79 -6.75
N LEU A 84 -9.23 12.61 -6.21
CA LEU A 84 -10.24 12.48 -5.15
C LEU A 84 -9.83 13.23 -3.89
N TYR A 85 -8.58 13.08 -3.47
CA TYR A 85 -8.04 13.71 -2.26
C TYR A 85 -8.05 15.24 -2.37
N THR A 86 -7.63 15.79 -3.51
CA THR A 86 -7.56 17.23 -3.73
C THR A 86 -8.90 17.86 -4.13
N TRP A 87 -9.94 17.04 -4.36
CA TRP A 87 -11.26 17.52 -4.73
C TRP A 87 -11.87 18.42 -3.65
N ARG A 88 -12.13 19.68 -4.02
CA ARG A 88 -12.87 20.66 -3.24
C ARG A 88 -14.22 20.92 -3.91
N CYS A 89 -15.23 21.16 -3.09
CA CYS A 89 -16.62 21.24 -3.53
C CYS A 89 -16.87 22.48 -4.40
N CYS A 90 -16.98 22.30 -5.72
CA CYS A 90 -17.27 23.38 -6.66
C CYS A 90 -18.69 23.94 -6.44
N SER A 91 -19.66 23.07 -6.15
CA SER A 91 -21.06 23.44 -5.90
C SER A 91 -21.27 24.41 -4.73
N ARG A 92 -20.30 24.52 -3.80
CA ARG A 92 -20.35 25.54 -2.73
C ARG A 92 -20.00 26.94 -3.22
N ALA A 93 -19.26 27.05 -4.32
CA ALA A 93 -18.85 28.32 -4.92
C ALA A 93 -19.80 28.80 -6.02
N VAL A 94 -20.58 27.88 -6.62
CA VAL A 94 -21.48 28.20 -7.73
C VAL A 94 -22.80 28.76 -7.19
N PRO A 95 -23.30 29.89 -7.74
CA PRO A 95 -24.60 30.45 -7.33
C PRO A 95 -25.73 29.45 -7.62
N MET A 96 -26.59 29.20 -6.64
CA MET A 96 -27.79 28.38 -6.83
C MET A 96 -29.01 29.25 -7.10
N ALA A 97 -29.89 28.81 -8.01
CA ALA A 97 -31.16 29.47 -8.25
C ALA A 97 -32.02 29.43 -6.97
N LYS A 98 -32.46 30.59 -6.48
CA LYS A 98 -33.23 30.73 -5.23
C LYS A 98 -34.73 30.47 -5.42
N SER A 99 -35.24 30.72 -6.62
CA SER A 99 -36.64 30.51 -6.98
C SER A 99 -36.77 30.07 -8.43
N ASN A 100 -37.93 29.50 -8.77
CA ASN A 100 -38.20 29.07 -10.14
C ASN A 100 -38.30 30.26 -11.11
N ASP A 101 -38.70 31.43 -10.62
CA ASP A 101 -38.97 32.65 -11.38
C ASP A 101 -37.73 33.58 -11.48
N GLN A 102 -36.57 33.11 -11.02
CA GLN A 102 -35.34 33.91 -11.05
C GLN A 102 -34.91 34.21 -12.52
N PRO A 103 -34.74 35.47 -12.93
CA PRO A 103 -34.48 35.83 -14.34
C PRO A 103 -33.22 35.20 -14.93
N ASN A 104 -32.12 35.17 -14.17
CA ASN A 104 -30.84 34.59 -14.61
C ASN A 104 -30.71 33.09 -14.30
N ARG A 105 -31.82 32.38 -14.06
CA ARG A 105 -31.80 30.95 -13.75
C ARG A 105 -31.19 30.10 -14.86
N VAL A 106 -31.48 30.42 -16.13
CA VAL A 106 -30.93 29.68 -17.29
C VAL A 106 -29.42 29.88 -17.35
N GLU A 107 -28.96 31.13 -17.34
CA GLU A 107 -27.54 31.49 -17.36
C GLU A 107 -26.74 30.83 -16.22
N ILE A 108 -27.31 30.81 -15.00
CA ILE A 108 -26.70 30.11 -13.86
C ILE A 108 -26.51 28.63 -14.16
N ASN A 109 -27.53 27.94 -14.67
CA ASN A 109 -27.44 26.51 -14.96
C ASN A 109 -26.47 26.23 -16.12
N GLU A 110 -26.39 27.10 -17.13
CA GLU A 110 -25.42 26.98 -18.22
C GLU A 110 -23.98 27.07 -17.68
N LYS A 111 -23.71 28.04 -16.80
CA LYS A 111 -22.41 28.17 -16.15
C LYS A 111 -22.08 27.04 -15.19
N VAL A 112 -23.08 26.50 -14.47
CA VAL A 112 -22.90 25.30 -13.64
C VAL A 112 -22.43 24.13 -14.50
N VAL A 113 -23.10 23.88 -15.63
CA VAL A 113 -22.75 22.79 -16.54
C VAL A 113 -21.38 23.03 -17.15
N GLU A 114 -21.08 24.23 -17.64
CA GLU A 114 -19.78 24.59 -18.23
C GLU A 114 -18.61 24.30 -17.26
N VAL A 115 -18.74 24.70 -16.00
CA VAL A 115 -17.70 24.53 -14.98
C VAL A 115 -17.59 23.09 -14.49
N LEU A 116 -18.71 22.40 -14.25
CA LEU A 116 -18.70 21.06 -13.67
C LEU A 116 -18.51 19.94 -14.69
N ASN A 117 -18.78 20.16 -15.98
CA ASN A 117 -18.64 19.14 -17.02
C ASN A 117 -17.25 18.48 -17.04
N PRO A 118 -16.11 19.22 -17.10
CA PRO A 118 -14.78 18.60 -17.10
C PRO A 118 -14.49 17.82 -15.81
N GLU A 119 -15.07 18.22 -14.68
CA GLU A 119 -14.92 17.50 -13.42
C GLU A 119 -15.76 16.21 -13.42
N VAL A 120 -16.99 16.23 -13.93
CA VAL A 120 -17.83 15.04 -14.08
C VAL A 120 -17.20 14.01 -15.04
N GLU A 121 -16.52 14.46 -16.09
CA GLU A 121 -15.72 13.59 -16.96
C GLU A 121 -14.62 12.85 -16.19
N LYS A 122 -13.95 13.50 -15.23
CA LYS A 122 -12.97 12.82 -14.35
C LYS A 122 -13.64 11.75 -13.47
N LEU A 123 -14.87 11.99 -13.00
CA LEU A 123 -15.63 11.01 -12.22
C LEU A 123 -16.06 9.81 -13.07
N HIS A 124 -16.44 10.02 -14.34
CA HIS A 124 -16.69 8.94 -15.29
C HIS A 124 -15.41 8.11 -15.52
N ARG A 125 -14.27 8.76 -15.79
CA ARG A 125 -12.98 8.07 -15.93
C ARG A 125 -12.64 7.25 -14.68
N PHE A 126 -12.81 7.81 -13.49
CA PHE A 126 -12.59 7.10 -12.23
C PHE A 126 -13.49 5.86 -12.09
N MET A 127 -14.79 5.98 -12.38
CA MET A 127 -15.71 4.84 -12.33
C MET A 127 -15.30 3.74 -13.33
N HIS A 128 -14.97 4.11 -14.56
CA HIS A 128 -14.52 3.17 -15.58
C HIS A 128 -13.19 2.51 -15.21
N PHE A 129 -12.25 3.29 -14.70
CA PHE A 129 -10.97 2.78 -14.18
C PHE A 129 -11.20 1.76 -13.07
N ALA A 130 -12.00 2.09 -12.05
CA ALA A 130 -12.25 1.18 -10.93
C ALA A 130 -12.84 -0.16 -11.40
N ASN A 131 -13.83 -0.14 -12.29
CA ASN A 131 -14.44 -1.36 -12.84
C ASN A 131 -13.45 -2.16 -13.69
N LYS A 132 -12.67 -1.49 -14.55
CA LYS A 132 -11.63 -2.13 -15.39
C LYS A 132 -10.53 -2.76 -14.53
N ALA A 133 -10.09 -2.06 -13.49
CA ALA A 133 -9.06 -2.51 -12.57
C ALA A 133 -9.53 -3.74 -11.78
N ILE A 134 -10.76 -3.73 -11.25
CA ILE A 134 -11.35 -4.90 -10.58
C ILE A 134 -11.40 -6.10 -11.52
N ALA A 135 -12.01 -5.94 -12.70
CA ALA A 135 -12.15 -7.02 -13.67
C ALA A 135 -10.78 -7.62 -14.02
N ARG A 136 -9.78 -6.76 -14.26
CA ARG A 136 -8.43 -7.18 -14.59
C ARG A 136 -7.72 -7.92 -13.45
N PHE A 137 -7.89 -7.44 -12.22
CA PHE A 137 -7.35 -8.12 -11.03
C PHE A 137 -8.01 -9.50 -10.84
N CYS A 138 -9.34 -9.57 -10.97
CA CYS A 138 -10.08 -10.83 -10.88
C CYS A 138 -9.68 -11.83 -11.97
N ASP A 139 -9.45 -11.38 -13.21
CA ASP A 139 -8.97 -12.27 -14.28
C ASP A 139 -7.57 -12.82 -14.02
N GLU A 140 -6.70 -12.02 -13.40
CA GLU A 140 -5.39 -12.50 -12.98
C GLU A 140 -5.49 -13.51 -11.83
N MET A 141 -6.38 -13.26 -10.86
CA MET A 141 -6.67 -14.22 -9.78
C MET A 141 -7.19 -15.55 -10.36
N LYS A 142 -8.14 -15.52 -11.31
CA LYS A 142 -8.63 -16.74 -12.00
C LYS A 142 -7.48 -17.53 -12.65
N ARG A 143 -6.55 -16.82 -13.30
CA ARG A 143 -5.39 -17.44 -13.95
C ARG A 143 -4.46 -18.12 -12.94
N LEU A 144 -4.11 -17.42 -11.86
CA LEU A 144 -3.21 -17.91 -10.82
C LEU A 144 -3.85 -19.05 -10.00
N CYS A 145 -5.17 -19.03 -9.83
CA CYS A 145 -5.92 -20.09 -9.14
C CYS A 145 -6.17 -21.33 -10.00
N HIS A 146 -5.90 -21.28 -11.32
CA HIS A 146 -6.10 -22.43 -12.20
C HIS A 146 -5.30 -23.65 -11.69
N PRO A 147 -5.86 -24.88 -11.63
CA PRO A 147 -5.21 -26.04 -11.01
C PRO A 147 -3.81 -26.36 -11.56
N GLU A 148 -3.58 -26.11 -12.84
CA GLU A 148 -2.27 -26.30 -13.48
C GLU A 148 -1.28 -25.19 -13.09
N LYS A 149 -1.76 -23.94 -12.93
CA LYS A 149 -0.94 -22.77 -12.61
C LYS A 149 -0.68 -22.60 -11.11
N ARG A 150 -1.56 -23.12 -10.27
CA ARG A 150 -1.40 -23.07 -8.80
C ARG A 150 -0.16 -23.82 -8.31
N LYS A 151 0.36 -24.77 -9.09
CA LYS A 151 1.61 -25.49 -8.82
C LYS A 151 2.85 -24.77 -9.36
N ASP A 152 2.65 -23.77 -10.22
CA ASP A 152 3.74 -22.98 -10.77
C ASP A 152 4.25 -21.99 -9.72
N PHE A 153 5.54 -21.70 -9.79
CA PHE A 153 6.16 -20.64 -9.00
C PHE A 153 5.61 -19.27 -9.41
N VAL A 154 5.27 -18.45 -8.41
CA VAL A 154 4.90 -17.05 -8.56
C VAL A 154 5.95 -16.22 -7.83
N SER A 155 6.53 -15.20 -8.48
CA SER A 155 7.58 -14.41 -7.83
C SER A 155 7.05 -13.57 -6.67
N GLU A 156 7.89 -13.40 -5.64
CA GLU A 156 7.58 -12.54 -4.49
C GLU A 156 7.27 -11.09 -4.92
N ALA A 157 8.01 -10.58 -5.91
CA ALA A 157 7.80 -9.25 -6.47
C ALA A 157 6.41 -9.13 -7.11
N TYR A 158 5.93 -10.18 -7.77
CA TYR A 158 4.60 -10.17 -8.37
C TYR A 158 3.49 -10.27 -7.31
N LEU A 159 3.65 -11.13 -6.29
CA LEU A 159 2.74 -11.17 -5.14
C LEU A 159 2.63 -9.81 -4.44
N LEU A 160 3.75 -9.11 -4.27
CA LEU A 160 3.77 -7.75 -3.75
C LEU A 160 3.01 -6.77 -4.63
N THR A 161 3.12 -6.88 -5.95
CA THR A 161 2.37 -6.02 -6.89
C THR A 161 0.87 -6.29 -6.85
N LEU A 162 0.45 -7.54 -6.66
CA LEU A 162 -0.95 -7.88 -6.37
C LEU A 162 -1.39 -7.25 -5.04
N GLY A 163 -0.56 -7.33 -4.00
CA GLY A 163 -0.79 -6.66 -2.72
C GLY A 163 -0.94 -5.14 -2.86
N LYS A 164 -0.03 -4.47 -3.58
CA LYS A 164 -0.13 -3.03 -3.89
C LYS A 164 -1.45 -2.68 -4.59
N THR A 165 -1.92 -3.56 -5.48
CA THR A 165 -3.20 -3.39 -6.19
C THR A 165 -4.40 -3.52 -5.23
N LEU A 166 -4.36 -4.44 -4.27
CA LEU A 166 -5.34 -4.51 -3.18
C LEU A 166 -5.36 -3.22 -2.34
N ASN A 167 -4.19 -2.71 -1.97
CA ASN A 167 -4.09 -1.44 -1.24
C ASN A 167 -4.64 -0.25 -2.06
N MET A 168 -4.42 -0.23 -3.38
CA MET A 168 -4.99 0.79 -4.27
C MET A 168 -6.52 0.77 -4.23
N PHE A 169 -7.17 -0.40 -4.30
CA PHE A 169 -8.63 -0.49 -4.17
C PHE A 169 -9.12 0.02 -2.82
N ALA A 170 -8.43 -0.34 -1.73
CA ALA A 170 -8.78 0.13 -0.39
C ALA A 170 -8.71 1.67 -0.29
N VAL A 171 -7.64 2.27 -0.79
CA VAL A 171 -7.43 3.73 -0.81
C VAL A 171 -8.49 4.45 -1.62
N LEU A 172 -8.74 4.01 -2.86
CA LEU A 172 -9.72 4.65 -3.76
C LEU A 172 -11.13 4.63 -3.18
N ASP A 173 -11.52 3.51 -2.57
CA ASP A 173 -12.84 3.35 -2.01
C ASP A 173 -13.04 4.19 -0.74
N GLU A 174 -12.07 4.20 0.18
CA GLU A 174 -12.13 5.06 1.37
C GLU A 174 -12.13 6.56 1.00
N LEU A 175 -11.30 6.99 0.04
CA LEU A 175 -11.31 8.36 -0.47
C LEU A 175 -12.68 8.75 -1.05
N LYS A 176 -13.26 7.86 -1.87
CA LYS A 176 -14.60 8.05 -2.43
C LYS A 176 -15.67 8.14 -1.34
N ASN A 177 -15.57 7.30 -0.30
CA ASN A 177 -16.55 7.25 0.79
C ASN A 177 -16.52 8.54 1.64
N MET A 178 -15.32 9.07 1.91
CA MET A 178 -15.13 10.28 2.72
C MET A 178 -15.45 11.58 1.97
N LYS A 179 -15.28 11.62 0.64
CA LYS A 179 -15.44 12.86 -0.14
C LYS A 179 -16.89 13.13 -0.53
N ALA A 180 -17.68 13.69 0.38
CA ALA A 180 -19.05 14.14 0.09
C ALA A 180 -19.11 15.16 -1.08
N SER A 181 -18.06 15.96 -1.27
CA SER A 181 -17.95 16.97 -2.34
C SER A 181 -18.21 16.39 -3.74
N ILE A 182 -17.68 15.21 -4.07
CA ILE A 182 -17.83 14.62 -5.40
C ILE A 182 -19.30 14.26 -5.68
N LYS A 183 -20.02 13.78 -4.65
CA LYS A 183 -21.45 13.44 -4.74
C LYS A 183 -22.29 14.71 -4.93
N ASN A 184 -21.94 15.77 -4.21
CA ASN A 184 -22.64 17.06 -4.27
C ASN A 184 -22.44 17.77 -5.61
N ASP A 185 -21.21 17.79 -6.11
CA ASP A 185 -20.87 18.41 -7.40
C ASP A 185 -21.56 17.67 -8.55
N PHE A 186 -21.48 16.34 -8.58
CA PHE A 186 -22.20 15.54 -9.58
C PHE A 186 -23.72 15.73 -9.50
N SER A 187 -24.30 15.75 -8.29
CA SER A 187 -25.75 15.99 -8.11
C SER A 187 -26.18 17.39 -8.55
N THR A 188 -25.30 18.38 -8.43
CA THR A 188 -25.55 19.75 -8.87
C THR A 188 -25.48 19.84 -10.39
N PHE A 189 -24.44 19.27 -11.00
CA PHE A 189 -24.33 19.13 -12.46
C PHE A 189 -25.53 18.43 -13.07
N ARG A 190 -25.92 17.26 -12.53
CA ARG A 190 -27.04 16.47 -13.04
C ARG A 190 -28.35 17.26 -13.06
N ARG A 191 -28.64 18.01 -11.98
CA ARG A 191 -29.85 18.85 -11.89
C ARG A 191 -29.85 19.97 -12.94
N SER A 192 -28.72 20.65 -13.11
CA SER A 192 -28.59 21.74 -14.09
C SER A 192 -28.67 21.25 -15.53
N ALA A 193 -27.99 20.17 -15.86
CA ALA A 193 -28.02 19.60 -17.21
C ALA A 193 -29.39 18.98 -17.56
N GLN A 194 -30.12 18.42 -16.59
CA GLN A 194 -31.51 17.98 -16.79
C GLN A 194 -32.45 19.15 -17.06
N PHE A 195 -32.28 20.26 -16.33
CA PHE A 195 -33.08 21.47 -16.53
C PHE A 195 -32.90 22.06 -17.94
N LEU A 196 -31.66 22.10 -18.42
CA LEU A 196 -31.32 22.63 -19.75
C LEU A 196 -31.68 21.68 -20.91
N GLN A 197 -32.21 20.48 -20.63
CA GLN A 197 -32.52 19.45 -21.63
C GLN A 197 -31.32 19.07 -22.52
N VAL A 198 -30.09 19.23 -22.01
CA VAL A 198 -28.84 18.87 -22.72
C VAL A 198 -28.73 17.35 -22.94
N MET A 199 -29.56 16.57 -22.24
CA MET A 199 -29.56 15.10 -22.25
C MET A 199 -30.73 14.53 -23.06
N SER A 200 -30.56 14.37 -24.36
CA SER A 200 -31.57 13.79 -25.25
C SER A 200 -31.32 12.31 -25.61
N ASP A 201 -30.11 11.78 -25.36
CA ASP A 201 -29.74 10.42 -25.74
C ASP A 201 -29.90 9.43 -24.57
N THR A 202 -30.54 8.29 -24.84
CA THR A 202 -30.78 7.19 -23.89
C THR A 202 -29.48 6.64 -23.30
N LYS A 203 -28.39 6.61 -24.08
CA LYS A 203 -27.08 6.14 -23.61
C LYS A 203 -26.51 7.04 -22.51
N THR A 204 -26.54 8.35 -22.73
CA THR A 204 -26.02 9.34 -21.77
C THR A 204 -26.79 9.32 -20.45
N LEU A 205 -28.11 9.14 -20.50
CA LEU A 205 -28.95 8.99 -19.32
C LEU A 205 -28.58 7.75 -18.50
N HIS A 206 -28.29 6.63 -19.16
CA HIS A 206 -27.87 5.41 -18.49
C HIS A 206 -26.49 5.55 -17.82
N GLU A 207 -25.51 6.14 -18.51
CA GLU A 207 -24.18 6.39 -17.95
C GLU A 207 -24.22 7.31 -16.72
N MET A 208 -25.05 8.36 -16.75
CA MET A 208 -25.24 9.23 -15.58
C MET A 208 -25.91 8.51 -14.41
N GLN A 209 -26.86 7.63 -14.67
CA GLN A 209 -27.49 6.84 -13.62
C GLN A 209 -26.48 5.88 -12.97
N ASN A 210 -25.63 5.24 -13.78
CA ASN A 210 -24.57 4.36 -13.30
C ASN A 210 -23.57 5.13 -12.42
N LEU A 211 -23.13 6.31 -12.86
CA LEU A 211 -22.25 7.16 -12.06
C LEU A 211 -22.91 7.61 -10.75
N SER A 212 -24.20 7.97 -10.81
CA SER A 212 -24.99 8.33 -9.62
C SER A 212 -25.00 7.20 -8.60
N MET A 213 -25.25 5.97 -9.04
CA MET A 213 -25.27 4.80 -8.17
C MET A 213 -23.88 4.49 -7.61
N PHE A 214 -22.86 4.54 -8.46
CA PHE A 214 -21.47 4.33 -8.05
C PHE A 214 -21.05 5.30 -6.94
N LEU A 215 -21.32 6.60 -7.10
CA LEU A 215 -20.98 7.62 -6.11
C LEU A 215 -21.84 7.49 -4.83
N ALA A 216 -23.12 7.17 -4.95
CA ALA A 216 -24.03 7.06 -3.81
C ALA A 216 -23.67 5.89 -2.89
N THR A 217 -23.43 4.70 -3.45
CA THR A 217 -23.20 3.47 -2.70
C THR A 217 -21.87 3.51 -1.94
N GLN A 218 -21.93 3.39 -0.61
CA GLN A 218 -20.73 3.25 0.23
C GLN A 218 -20.07 1.90 -0.02
N ASN A 219 -18.74 1.84 0.10
CA ASN A 219 -17.96 0.60 -0.10
C ASN A 219 -18.06 -0.07 -1.47
N LYS A 220 -18.58 0.64 -2.48
CA LYS A 220 -18.91 0.06 -3.79
C LYS A 220 -17.73 -0.68 -4.45
N ILE A 221 -16.50 -0.17 -4.35
CA ILE A 221 -15.33 -0.82 -4.98
C ILE A 221 -14.97 -2.09 -4.21
N LYS A 222 -14.90 -2.02 -2.88
CA LYS A 222 -14.57 -3.17 -2.02
C LYS A 222 -15.59 -4.29 -2.13
N ASP A 223 -16.87 -3.96 -2.10
CA ASP A 223 -17.95 -4.93 -2.15
C ASP A 223 -18.03 -5.60 -3.53
N THR A 224 -17.80 -4.84 -4.61
CA THR A 224 -17.75 -5.40 -5.96
C THR A 224 -16.55 -6.33 -6.12
N LEU A 225 -15.36 -5.91 -5.67
CA LEU A 225 -14.16 -6.74 -5.67
C LEU A 225 -14.36 -8.03 -4.87
N LYS A 226 -14.91 -7.94 -3.66
CA LYS A 226 -15.19 -9.10 -2.80
C LYS A 226 -16.15 -10.08 -3.48
N SER A 227 -17.25 -9.57 -4.04
CA SER A 227 -18.23 -10.41 -4.74
C SER A 227 -17.63 -11.12 -5.97
N GLU A 228 -16.80 -10.43 -6.76
CA GLU A 228 -16.18 -11.05 -7.93
C GLU A 228 -15.10 -12.07 -7.55
N LEU A 229 -14.28 -11.78 -6.53
CA LEU A 229 -13.27 -12.72 -6.05
C LEU A 229 -13.88 -14.00 -5.47
N GLN A 230 -14.98 -13.89 -4.73
CA GLN A 230 -15.68 -15.04 -4.15
C GLN A 230 -16.30 -15.97 -5.21
N SER A 231 -16.45 -15.52 -6.46
CA SER A 231 -16.86 -16.36 -7.58
C SER A 231 -15.75 -17.23 -8.15
N ILE A 232 -14.49 -16.96 -7.77
CA ILE A 232 -13.30 -17.66 -8.25
C ILE A 232 -12.98 -18.79 -7.27
N GLU A 233 -12.84 -20.01 -7.77
CA GLU A 233 -12.46 -21.16 -6.96
C GLU A 233 -11.03 -21.01 -6.42
N SER A 234 -10.82 -21.29 -5.13
CA SER A 234 -9.51 -21.22 -4.46
C SER A 234 -8.82 -19.85 -4.48
N TYR A 235 -9.56 -18.75 -4.63
CA TYR A 235 -9.00 -17.37 -4.61
C TYR A 235 -8.28 -17.03 -3.31
N GLU A 236 -8.72 -17.61 -2.19
CA GLU A 236 -8.17 -17.43 -0.86
C GLU A 236 -6.72 -17.91 -0.73
N GLU A 237 -6.30 -18.82 -1.61
CA GLU A 237 -4.94 -19.38 -1.58
C GLU A 237 -3.94 -18.34 -2.07
N ILE A 238 -4.20 -17.68 -3.20
CA ILE A 238 -3.33 -16.62 -3.70
C ILE A 238 -3.34 -15.41 -2.75
N LEU A 239 -4.50 -15.07 -2.17
CA LEU A 239 -4.57 -14.01 -1.15
C LEU A 239 -3.77 -14.38 0.11
N ALA A 240 -3.76 -15.64 0.52
CA ALA A 240 -2.94 -16.11 1.62
C ALA A 240 -1.44 -16.07 1.30
N ASP A 241 -1.02 -16.29 0.05
CA ASP A 241 0.38 -16.05 -0.38
C ASP A 241 0.76 -14.57 -0.28
N VAL A 242 -0.13 -13.67 -0.73
CA VAL A 242 0.06 -12.22 -0.59
C VAL A 242 0.17 -11.82 0.89
N VAL A 243 -0.68 -12.38 1.76
CA VAL A 243 -0.58 -12.13 3.22
C VAL A 243 0.75 -12.65 3.76
N ASN A 244 1.14 -13.87 3.43
CA ASN A 244 2.35 -14.50 3.97
C ASN A 244 3.61 -13.75 3.53
N ILE A 245 3.72 -13.30 2.28
CA ILE A 245 4.88 -12.49 1.86
C ILE A 245 4.92 -11.16 2.60
N CYS A 246 3.78 -10.47 2.79
CA CYS A 246 3.73 -9.25 3.59
C CYS A 246 4.14 -9.49 5.06
N VAL A 247 3.74 -10.61 5.66
CA VAL A 247 4.15 -11.00 7.02
C VAL A 247 5.65 -11.26 7.08
N ILE A 248 6.20 -12.03 6.14
CA ILE A 248 7.64 -12.34 6.08
C ILE A 248 8.46 -11.06 5.94
N LEU A 249 8.06 -10.16 5.03
CA LEU A 249 8.79 -8.92 4.80
C LEU A 249 8.67 -7.96 5.99
N PHE A 250 7.52 -7.93 6.66
CA PHE A 250 7.33 -7.11 7.86
C PHE A 250 8.15 -7.63 9.04
N GLU A 251 8.08 -8.93 9.35
CA GLU A 251 8.79 -9.55 10.49
C GLU A 251 10.32 -9.48 10.32
N ASN A 252 10.83 -9.61 9.09
CA ASN A 252 12.26 -9.57 8.82
C ASN A 252 12.80 -8.16 8.48
N HIS A 253 11.99 -7.11 8.64
CA HIS A 253 12.38 -5.73 8.30
C HIS A 253 12.87 -5.55 6.86
N MET A 254 12.28 -6.30 5.92
CA MET A 254 12.59 -6.24 4.48
C MET A 254 11.76 -5.15 3.80
N TYR A 255 11.99 -3.91 4.22
CA TYR A 255 11.43 -2.69 3.66
C TYR A 255 12.39 -1.54 3.93
N ILE A 256 12.33 -0.50 3.10
CA ILE A 256 13.13 0.70 3.31
C ILE A 256 12.22 1.83 3.77
N THR A 257 11.14 2.10 3.04
CA THR A 257 10.33 3.29 3.31
C THR A 257 9.21 3.04 4.32
N PRO A 258 8.78 4.06 5.11
CA PRO A 258 7.61 3.93 5.98
C PRO A 258 6.34 3.54 5.21
N ALA A 259 6.18 4.07 4.00
CA ALA A 259 5.03 3.78 3.15
C ALA A 259 4.92 2.29 2.79
N GLU A 260 6.04 1.59 2.56
CA GLU A 260 6.06 0.15 2.32
C GLU A 260 5.67 -0.64 3.57
N ARG A 261 6.25 -0.28 4.73
CA ARG A 261 5.88 -0.89 6.01
C ARG A 261 4.39 -0.75 6.29
N HIS A 262 3.84 0.44 6.10
CA HIS A 262 2.41 0.73 6.30
C HIS A 262 1.54 0.00 5.26
N MET A 263 2.02 -0.13 4.03
CA MET A 263 1.33 -0.86 2.96
C MET A 263 1.15 -2.34 3.33
N PHE A 264 2.17 -3.01 3.88
CA PHE A 264 2.03 -4.41 4.29
C PHE A 264 0.88 -4.61 5.26
N VAL A 265 0.75 -3.78 6.30
CA VAL A 265 -0.33 -3.92 7.29
C VAL A 265 -1.70 -3.63 6.68
N LYS A 266 -1.80 -2.66 5.76
CA LYS A 266 -3.04 -2.39 5.01
C LYS A 266 -3.44 -3.56 4.11
N VAL A 267 -2.48 -4.14 3.38
CA VAL A 267 -2.70 -5.29 2.49
C VAL A 267 -3.14 -6.50 3.29
N ILE A 268 -2.45 -6.80 4.40
CA ILE A 268 -2.80 -7.90 5.29
C ILE A 268 -4.26 -7.75 5.75
N ALA A 269 -4.62 -6.60 6.31
CA ALA A 269 -5.98 -6.35 6.80
C ALA A 269 -7.05 -6.50 5.72
N PHE A 270 -6.81 -5.88 4.55
CA PHE A 270 -7.79 -5.89 3.48
C PHE A 270 -7.92 -7.27 2.82
N ALA A 271 -6.82 -8.01 2.64
CA ALA A 271 -6.85 -9.38 2.15
C ALA A 271 -7.61 -10.32 3.10
N LEU A 272 -7.41 -10.19 4.42
CA LEU A 272 -8.19 -10.95 5.41
C LEU A 272 -9.69 -10.64 5.31
N PHE A 273 -10.07 -9.38 5.10
CA PHE A 273 -11.46 -9.00 4.88
C PHE A 273 -12.05 -9.59 3.58
N LEU A 274 -11.26 -9.67 2.51
CA LEU A 274 -11.69 -10.25 1.24
C LEU A 274 -11.85 -11.78 1.33
N MET A 275 -10.94 -12.47 2.03
CA MET A 275 -10.97 -13.91 2.21
C MET A 275 -12.08 -14.40 3.16
N ASP A 276 -12.63 -13.53 4.01
CA ASP A 276 -13.62 -13.95 5.01
C ASP A 276 -15.05 -13.93 4.44
N GLY A 277 -15.51 -15.11 4.01
CA GLY A 277 -16.83 -15.36 3.43
C GLY A 277 -17.32 -16.81 3.63
N ASP A 278 -18.36 -17.20 2.91
CA ASP A 278 -18.99 -18.51 3.13
C ASP A 278 -18.08 -19.67 2.66
N SER A 279 -17.33 -19.45 1.57
CA SER A 279 -16.44 -20.46 0.96
C SER A 279 -15.12 -20.64 1.73
N ALA A 280 -14.51 -19.54 2.16
CA ALA A 280 -13.26 -19.49 2.91
C ALA A 280 -13.43 -18.58 4.12
N ASN A 281 -12.83 -18.93 5.26
CA ASN A 281 -12.78 -18.02 6.39
C ASN A 281 -11.41 -18.05 7.07
N VAL A 282 -11.06 -16.93 7.70
CA VAL A 282 -9.72 -16.69 8.26
C VAL A 282 -9.38 -17.74 9.32
N SER A 283 -10.37 -18.13 10.13
CA SER A 283 -10.22 -19.17 11.16
C SER A 283 -9.86 -20.55 10.61
N LYS A 284 -10.47 -20.98 9.49
CA LYS A 284 -10.17 -22.25 8.83
C LYS A 284 -8.79 -22.24 8.19
N LEU A 285 -8.38 -21.11 7.62
CA LEU A 285 -7.03 -20.94 7.05
C LEU A 285 -5.96 -21.03 8.15
N ASP A 286 -6.22 -20.46 9.32
CA ASP A 286 -5.35 -20.59 10.50
C ASP A 286 -5.26 -22.04 11.01
N GLN A 287 -6.39 -22.75 11.10
CA GLN A 287 -6.42 -24.17 11.50
C GLN A 287 -5.61 -25.06 10.55
N ARG A 288 -5.60 -24.75 9.26
CA ARG A 288 -4.78 -25.44 8.24
C ARG A 288 -3.33 -24.94 8.18
N LYS A 289 -2.94 -24.02 9.06
CA LYS A 289 -1.63 -23.36 9.10
C LYS A 289 -1.27 -22.63 7.80
N ARG A 290 -2.29 -22.21 7.05
CA ARG A 290 -2.12 -21.48 5.78
C ARG A 290 -1.73 -20.02 6.00
N ILE A 291 -2.26 -19.45 7.07
CA ILE A 291 -1.90 -18.15 7.67
C ILE A 291 -1.78 -18.35 9.18
N SER A 292 -1.22 -17.37 9.90
CA SER A 292 -1.10 -17.44 11.36
C SER A 292 -1.73 -16.22 12.02
N ILE A 293 -2.92 -16.38 12.61
CA ILE A 293 -3.61 -15.32 13.34
C ILE A 293 -2.73 -14.78 14.46
N SER A 294 -1.98 -15.64 15.16
CA SER A 294 -1.07 -15.20 16.24
C SER A 294 0.00 -14.21 15.77
N LYS A 295 0.58 -14.40 14.58
CA LYS A 295 1.53 -13.44 14.00
C LYS A 295 0.84 -12.15 13.58
N LEU A 296 -0.30 -12.29 12.91
CA LEU A 296 -1.11 -11.16 12.42
C LEU A 296 -1.58 -10.26 13.57
N ASP A 297 -2.01 -10.85 14.69
CA ASP A 297 -2.46 -10.15 15.89
C ASP A 297 -1.35 -9.28 16.49
N LYS A 298 -0.11 -9.78 16.53
CA LYS A 298 1.07 -8.99 16.95
C LYS A 298 1.40 -7.87 15.99
N ILE A 299 1.29 -8.10 14.68
CA ILE A 299 1.54 -7.06 13.67
C ILE A 299 0.52 -5.92 13.84
N PHE A 300 -0.77 -6.23 13.97
CA PHE A 300 -1.81 -5.21 14.18
C PHE A 300 -1.67 -4.47 15.51
N GLN A 301 -1.24 -5.15 16.57
CA GLN A 301 -0.89 -4.48 17.83
C GLN A 301 0.30 -3.53 17.69
N SER A 302 1.33 -3.94 16.93
CA SER A 302 2.55 -3.14 16.75
C SER A 302 2.32 -1.86 15.93
N LEU A 303 1.28 -1.86 15.10
CA LEU A 303 0.97 -0.76 14.19
C LEU A 303 -0.55 -0.63 14.03
N GLU A 304 -1.17 0.00 15.03
CA GLU A 304 -2.63 0.14 15.12
C GLU A 304 -3.19 1.12 14.08
N VAL A 305 -2.50 2.24 13.86
CA VAL A 305 -2.92 3.33 12.97
C VAL A 305 -1.86 3.59 11.92
N VAL A 306 -2.29 3.73 10.66
CA VAL A 306 -1.40 4.04 9.54
C VAL A 306 -2.00 5.12 8.63
N PRO A 307 -1.16 5.89 7.93
CA PRO A 307 -1.61 6.74 6.83
C PRO A 307 -2.31 5.92 5.74
N LEU A 308 -3.50 6.35 5.38
CA LEU A 308 -4.20 5.86 4.21
C LEU A 308 -3.75 6.64 2.97
N PHE A 309 -4.02 7.95 2.95
CA PHE A 309 -3.64 8.88 1.88
C PHE A 309 -3.71 10.33 2.39
N GLY A 310 -2.62 11.10 2.26
CA GLY A 310 -2.55 12.45 2.81
C GLY A 310 -2.75 12.47 4.32
N ASP A 311 -3.63 13.35 4.82
CA ASP A 311 -4.03 13.45 6.23
C ASP A 311 -5.07 12.39 6.66
N MET A 312 -5.57 11.57 5.74
CA MET A 312 -6.50 10.49 6.09
C MET A 312 -5.76 9.31 6.71
N GLN A 313 -6.22 8.92 7.89
CA GLN A 313 -5.68 7.79 8.65
C GLN A 313 -6.65 6.61 8.59
N ILE A 314 -6.14 5.41 8.83
CA ILE A 314 -6.96 4.21 8.96
C ILE A 314 -6.42 3.32 10.06
N GLN A 315 -7.33 2.64 10.76
CA GLN A 315 -7.00 1.47 11.58
C GLN A 315 -7.14 0.23 10.71
N PRO A 316 -6.05 -0.42 10.26
CA PRO A 316 -6.14 -1.59 9.38
C PRO A 316 -7.00 -2.69 10.00
N PHE A 317 -6.86 -2.93 11.30
CA PHE A 317 -7.63 -3.96 12.01
C PHE A 317 -9.16 -3.74 11.97
N SER A 318 -9.62 -2.51 11.67
CA SER A 318 -11.05 -2.24 11.45
C SER A 318 -11.63 -3.03 10.27
N PHE A 319 -10.83 -3.40 9.26
CA PHE A 319 -11.29 -4.28 8.17
C PHE A 319 -11.59 -5.68 8.70
N VAL A 320 -10.72 -6.21 9.57
CA VAL A 320 -10.88 -7.53 10.18
C VAL A 320 -12.08 -7.55 11.13
N LYS A 321 -12.28 -6.50 11.94
CA LYS A 321 -13.46 -6.34 12.81
C LYS A 321 -14.79 -6.34 12.03
N ARG A 322 -14.77 -5.89 10.76
CA ARG A 322 -15.94 -5.83 9.87
C ARG A 322 -16.19 -7.13 9.10
N SER A 323 -15.33 -8.13 9.25
CA SER A 323 -15.47 -9.41 8.54
C SER A 323 -16.63 -10.26 9.10
N PRO A 324 -17.35 -11.02 8.26
CA PRO A 324 -18.55 -11.77 8.68
C PRO A 324 -18.32 -12.81 9.79
N TYR A 325 -17.15 -13.48 9.79
CA TYR A 325 -16.80 -14.54 10.73
C TYR A 325 -15.73 -14.09 11.74
N PHE A 326 -15.69 -12.79 12.04
CA PHE A 326 -14.77 -12.24 13.02
C PHE A 326 -15.05 -12.78 14.44
N GLU A 327 -14.03 -13.34 15.07
CA GLU A 327 -14.08 -13.83 16.46
C GLU A 327 -13.06 -13.08 17.32
N SER A 328 -13.52 -12.14 18.14
CA SER A 328 -12.66 -11.30 19.00
C SER A 328 -11.70 -12.10 19.90
N SER A 329 -12.13 -13.27 20.38
CA SER A 329 -11.32 -14.14 21.24
C SER A 329 -10.03 -14.65 20.60
N LYS A 330 -9.94 -14.67 19.26
CA LYS A 330 -8.73 -15.06 18.52
C LYS A 330 -7.73 -13.92 18.33
N TRP A 331 -8.13 -12.69 18.65
CA TRP A 331 -7.33 -11.48 18.46
C TRP A 331 -7.13 -10.74 19.79
N PRO A 332 -6.52 -11.37 20.81
CA PRO A 332 -6.44 -10.82 22.16
C PRO A 332 -5.62 -9.52 22.24
N ASN A 333 -4.66 -9.31 21.32
CA ASN A 333 -3.84 -8.11 21.34
C ASN A 333 -4.47 -6.97 20.53
N ALA A 334 -4.89 -7.23 19.29
CA ALA A 334 -5.39 -6.21 18.37
C ALA A 334 -6.84 -5.76 18.67
N SER A 335 -7.61 -6.56 19.42
CA SER A 335 -9.00 -6.19 19.77
C SER A 335 -9.09 -5.10 20.82
N ASN A 336 -8.05 -4.93 21.63
CA ASN A 336 -7.99 -3.85 22.62
C ASN A 336 -7.47 -2.59 21.92
N GLU A 337 -8.29 -1.53 21.89
CA GLU A 337 -7.84 -0.23 21.38
C GLU A 337 -6.77 0.32 22.32
N GLY A 338 -5.64 0.73 21.76
CA GLY A 338 -4.53 1.26 22.54
C GLY A 338 -4.88 2.64 23.08
N GLU A 339 -4.89 2.81 24.41
CA GLU A 339 -5.08 4.14 25.02
C GLU A 339 -3.92 5.10 24.72
N LYS A 340 -2.80 4.60 24.20
CA LYS A 340 -1.58 5.35 23.91
C LYS A 340 -0.96 4.90 22.59
N CYS A 341 -0.36 5.87 21.90
CA CYS A 341 0.46 5.61 20.72
C CYS A 341 1.59 4.61 21.06
N HIS A 342 1.85 3.66 20.16
CA HIS A 342 2.96 2.72 20.30
C HIS A 342 4.33 3.41 20.21
N VAL A 343 4.38 4.57 19.54
CA VAL A 343 5.58 5.42 19.48
C VAL A 343 5.55 6.43 20.62
N ASN A 344 6.51 6.32 21.54
CA ASN A 344 6.84 7.41 22.45
C ASN A 344 8.00 8.22 21.84
N ILE A 345 7.65 9.29 21.10
CA ILE A 345 8.64 10.10 20.38
C ILE A 345 9.71 10.70 21.31
N THR A 346 9.35 11.02 22.56
CA THR A 346 10.29 11.60 23.53
C THR A 346 11.34 10.62 24.02
N GLU A 347 10.98 9.34 24.18
CA GLU A 347 11.93 8.28 24.51
C GLU A 347 12.75 7.88 23.29
N ARG A 348 12.11 7.78 22.12
CA ARG A 348 12.80 7.50 20.85
C ARG A 348 13.88 8.52 20.53
N LEU A 349 13.63 9.80 20.78
CA LEU A 349 14.61 10.87 20.55
C LEU A 349 15.95 10.61 21.25
N LYS A 350 15.96 9.98 22.42
CA LYS A 350 17.21 9.66 23.14
C LYS A 350 18.07 8.70 22.32
N THR A 351 17.47 7.62 21.82
CA THR A 351 18.13 6.65 20.94
C THR A 351 18.49 7.26 19.58
N MET A 352 17.63 8.11 19.02
CA MET A 352 17.91 8.79 17.75
C MET A 352 19.15 9.68 17.83
N ARG A 353 19.35 10.40 18.94
CA ARG A 353 20.56 11.22 19.15
C ARG A 353 21.84 10.39 19.18
N GLU A 354 21.80 9.23 19.84
CA GLU A 354 22.94 8.30 19.89
C GLU A 354 23.26 7.76 18.49
N GLN A 355 22.22 7.28 17.78
CA GLN A 355 22.35 6.78 16.40
C GLN A 355 22.86 7.85 15.42
N HIS A 356 22.35 9.09 15.54
CA HIS A 356 22.78 10.22 14.75
C HIS A 356 24.27 10.52 14.98
N LEU A 357 24.71 10.59 16.24
CA LEU A 357 26.11 10.85 16.58
C LEU A 357 27.04 9.76 16.01
N GLU A 358 26.67 8.49 16.19
CA GLU A 358 27.42 7.35 15.66
C GLU A 358 27.52 7.41 14.13
N TYR A 359 26.38 7.62 13.46
CA TYR A 359 26.31 7.68 12.01
C TYR A 359 27.14 8.83 11.43
N VAL A 360 26.97 10.05 11.95
CA VAL A 360 27.70 11.24 11.47
C VAL A 360 29.19 11.11 11.72
N THR A 361 29.60 10.48 12.82
CA THR A 361 31.02 10.21 13.10
C THR A 361 31.61 9.27 12.05
N ASN A 362 30.92 8.17 11.73
CA ASN A 362 31.35 7.20 10.72
C ASN A 362 31.36 7.81 9.31
N LEU A 363 30.32 8.60 8.96
CA LEU A 363 30.24 9.33 7.69
C LEU A 363 31.37 10.35 7.55
N SER A 364 31.66 11.10 8.60
CA SER A 364 32.75 12.09 8.60
C SER A 364 34.11 11.43 8.45
N ARG A 365 34.34 10.30 9.14
CA ARG A 365 35.57 9.50 8.98
C ARG A 365 35.74 9.08 7.51
N LEU A 366 34.73 8.45 6.93
CA LEU A 366 34.79 7.94 5.56
C LEU A 366 34.93 9.08 4.53
N ASN A 367 34.27 10.21 4.74
CA ASN A 367 34.42 11.39 3.88
C ASN A 367 35.83 11.99 3.96
N ASN A 368 36.41 12.07 5.15
CA ASN A 368 37.79 12.55 5.33
C ASN A 368 38.80 11.59 4.69
N GLU A 369 38.61 10.28 4.82
CA GLU A 369 39.45 9.29 4.14
C GLU A 369 39.39 9.48 2.62
N VAL A 370 38.20 9.61 2.05
CA VAL A 370 38.03 9.86 0.61
C VAL A 370 38.68 11.18 0.17
N ALA A 371 38.58 12.24 0.97
CA ALA A 371 39.14 13.55 0.64
C ALA A 371 40.68 13.60 0.72
N ILE A 372 41.29 12.80 1.60
CA ILE A 372 42.75 12.77 1.80
C ILE A 372 43.42 11.84 0.79
N TYR A 373 42.74 10.76 0.38
CA TYR A 373 43.26 9.79 -0.59
C TYR A 373 42.75 10.12 -2.01
N ASP A 374 43.46 11.01 -2.71
CA ASP A 374 43.34 11.14 -4.17
C ASP A 374 44.06 9.94 -4.82
N ARG A 375 43.37 8.79 -4.88
CA ARG A 375 43.91 7.55 -5.44
C ARG A 375 43.72 7.52 -6.96
N ASP A 376 44.83 7.36 -7.68
CA ASP A 376 44.82 6.91 -9.08
C ASP A 376 44.37 5.44 -9.15
N GLY A 377 43.09 5.21 -9.45
CA GLY A 377 42.53 3.87 -9.72
C GLY A 377 41.19 3.57 -9.03
N PRO A 378 40.52 2.46 -9.40
CA PRO A 378 39.25 2.06 -8.78
C PRO A 378 39.44 1.65 -7.31
N ARG A 379 38.43 1.93 -6.48
CA ARG A 379 38.35 1.48 -5.08
C ARG A 379 38.26 -0.04 -4.97
N SER A 380 38.72 -0.59 -3.85
CA SER A 380 38.59 -2.02 -3.58
C SER A 380 37.14 -2.43 -3.31
N ASP A 381 36.83 -3.72 -3.50
CA ASP A 381 35.49 -4.25 -3.21
C ASP A 381 35.09 -4.07 -1.73
N ASP A 382 36.05 -4.17 -0.81
CA ASP A 382 35.82 -3.96 0.62
C ASP A 382 35.49 -2.49 0.94
N GLU A 383 36.21 -1.54 0.32
CA GLU A 383 35.93 -0.10 0.44
C GLU A 383 34.53 0.23 -0.11
N ASN A 384 34.19 -0.34 -1.28
CA ASN A 384 32.87 -0.17 -1.89
C ASN A 384 31.75 -0.78 -1.03
N ARG A 385 31.99 -1.94 -0.40
CA ARG A 385 31.05 -2.59 0.51
C ARG A 385 30.82 -1.77 1.77
N GLU A 386 31.88 -1.25 2.38
CA GLU A 386 31.78 -0.40 3.57
C GLU A 386 30.97 0.87 3.27
N MET A 387 31.26 1.53 2.14
CA MET A 387 30.52 2.71 1.70
C MET A 387 29.04 2.39 1.44
N THR A 388 28.76 1.27 0.77
CA THR A 388 27.38 0.83 0.48
C THR A 388 26.63 0.53 1.77
N GLN A 389 27.25 -0.15 2.73
CA GLN A 389 26.64 -0.47 4.02
C GLN A 389 26.35 0.79 4.84
N LEU A 390 27.27 1.76 4.83
CA LEU A 390 27.07 3.03 5.51
C LEU A 390 25.93 3.84 4.86
N MET A 391 25.87 3.88 3.52
CA MET A 391 24.77 4.55 2.83
C MET A 391 23.42 3.89 3.10
N LEU A 392 23.37 2.56 3.05
CA LEU A 392 22.15 1.80 3.37
C LEU A 392 21.70 2.06 4.81
N SER A 393 22.63 2.01 5.78
CA SER A 393 22.34 2.30 7.18
C SER A 393 21.79 3.71 7.38
N GLY A 394 22.34 4.71 6.69
CA GLY A 394 21.84 6.09 6.73
C GLY A 394 20.41 6.21 6.23
N VAL A 395 20.11 5.59 5.08
CA VAL A 395 18.75 5.58 4.52
C VAL A 395 17.77 4.87 5.47
N GLN A 396 18.19 3.75 6.07
CA GLN A 396 17.38 3.01 7.05
C GLN A 396 17.10 3.84 8.31
N LEU A 397 18.10 4.56 8.84
CA LEU A 397 17.94 5.46 9.98
C LEU A 397 16.93 6.57 9.67
N LEU A 398 17.11 7.28 8.54
CA LEU A 398 16.20 8.34 8.10
C LEU A 398 14.77 7.82 7.95
N CYS A 399 14.59 6.65 7.33
CA CYS A 399 13.28 6.04 7.17
C CYS A 399 12.67 5.61 8.51
N SER A 400 13.47 5.03 9.42
CA SER A 400 13.00 4.67 10.76
C SER A 400 12.52 5.90 11.55
N TRP A 401 13.30 6.98 11.54
CA TRP A 401 12.94 8.21 12.24
C TRP A 401 11.70 8.87 11.62
N THR A 402 11.61 8.87 10.30
CA THR A 402 10.41 9.31 9.57
C THR A 402 9.20 8.47 9.94
N SER A 403 9.35 7.14 10.08
CA SER A 403 8.28 6.23 10.50
C SER A 403 7.76 6.59 11.89
N ASP A 404 8.64 6.82 12.85
CA ASP A 404 8.28 7.22 14.22
C ASP A 404 7.49 8.55 14.24
N VAL A 405 7.91 9.54 13.44
CA VAL A 405 7.20 10.83 13.29
C VAL A 405 5.82 10.63 12.67
N VAL A 406 5.76 9.96 11.52
CA VAL A 406 4.51 9.74 10.78
C VAL A 406 3.50 8.96 11.62
N GLU A 407 3.94 7.90 12.31
CA GLU A 407 3.08 7.09 13.17
C GLU A 407 2.57 7.85 14.39
N THR A 408 3.41 8.69 14.99
CA THR A 408 2.98 9.58 16.09
C THR A 408 1.88 10.52 15.60
N VAL A 409 2.08 11.16 14.45
CA VAL A 409 1.09 12.09 13.87
C VAL A 409 -0.19 11.37 13.47
N SER A 410 -0.07 10.21 12.81
CA SER A 410 -1.20 9.37 12.40
C SER A 410 -2.06 8.96 13.59
N TRP A 411 -1.44 8.48 14.67
CA TRP A 411 -2.17 8.08 15.86
C TRP A 411 -2.90 9.28 16.51
N LYS A 412 -2.24 10.43 16.62
CA LYS A 412 -2.83 11.66 17.20
C LYS A 412 -3.97 12.23 16.35
N LEU A 413 -3.89 12.11 15.02
CA LEU A 413 -4.96 12.54 14.12
C LEU A 413 -6.24 11.73 14.30
N LEU A 414 -6.13 10.44 14.62
CA LEU A 414 -7.28 9.56 14.84
C LEU A 414 -7.80 9.60 16.29
N HIS A 415 -6.98 10.07 17.24
CA HIS A 415 -7.32 10.15 18.66
C HIS A 415 -7.27 11.61 19.16
N PRO A 416 -8.25 12.46 18.75
CA PRO A 416 -8.28 13.85 19.19
C PRO A 416 -8.44 13.95 20.70
N THR A 417 -7.75 14.91 21.31
CA THR A 417 -7.90 15.18 22.75
C THR A 417 -9.27 15.80 23.06
N ASP A 418 -9.58 15.92 24.33
CA ASP A 418 -10.77 16.60 24.82
C ASP A 418 -10.45 17.49 26.03
N HIS A 419 -11.42 18.31 26.43
CA HIS A 419 -11.26 19.22 27.58
C HIS A 419 -10.99 18.45 28.90
N ARG A 420 -11.46 17.20 29.00
CA ARG A 420 -11.29 16.35 30.19
C ARG A 420 -9.85 15.87 30.33
N THR A 421 -9.22 15.54 29.21
CA THR A 421 -7.83 15.05 29.15
C THR A 421 -6.84 16.20 29.12
N ASN A 422 -7.18 17.29 28.44
CA ASN A 422 -6.37 18.51 28.38
C ASN A 422 -7.21 19.74 28.70
N LEU A 423 -7.03 20.29 29.92
CA LEU A 423 -7.74 21.49 30.38
C LEU A 423 -7.49 22.74 29.52
N ALA A 424 -6.38 22.78 28.76
CA ALA A 424 -6.09 23.88 27.84
C ALA A 424 -6.85 23.76 26.51
N CYS A 425 -7.50 22.62 26.23
CA CYS A 425 -8.36 22.41 25.08
C CYS A 425 -9.76 22.98 25.36
N PRO A 426 -10.23 23.99 24.61
CA PRO A 426 -11.61 24.47 24.75
C PRO A 426 -12.64 23.39 24.40
N GLU A 427 -13.81 23.40 25.06
CA GLU A 427 -14.92 22.48 24.71
C GLU A 427 -15.47 22.72 23.30
N ALA A 428 -15.39 23.97 22.82
CA ALA A 428 -15.83 24.36 21.48
C ALA A 428 -14.77 24.13 20.39
N ALA A 429 -13.61 23.56 20.72
CA ALA A 429 -12.54 23.35 19.74
C ALA A 429 -12.95 22.31 18.67
N GLU A 430 -12.74 22.68 17.40
CA GLU A 430 -12.98 21.79 16.28
C GLU A 430 -12.11 20.53 16.37
N GLU A 431 -12.60 19.42 15.84
CA GLU A 431 -11.91 18.12 15.91
C GLU A 431 -10.47 18.18 15.39
N TYR A 432 -10.21 18.93 14.31
CA TYR A 432 -8.86 19.09 13.77
C TYR A 432 -7.93 19.86 14.73
N GLU A 433 -8.42 20.91 15.40
CA GLU A 433 -7.62 21.60 16.43
C GLU A 433 -7.34 20.67 17.63
N ARG A 434 -8.34 19.87 18.03
CA ARG A 434 -8.21 18.88 19.10
C ARG A 434 -7.24 17.75 18.76
N ALA A 435 -7.16 17.35 17.50
CA ALA A 435 -6.24 16.34 17.00
C ALA A 435 -4.80 16.87 16.82
N THR A 436 -4.65 18.18 16.59
CA THR A 436 -3.36 18.82 16.30
C THR A 436 -2.90 19.72 17.45
N LYS A 437 -3.26 21.00 17.42
CA LYS A 437 -2.82 22.08 18.31
C LYS A 437 -2.79 21.69 19.80
N TYR A 438 -3.84 21.00 20.26
CA TYR A 438 -4.04 20.63 21.66
C TYR A 438 -3.59 19.20 22.01
N ASN A 439 -3.21 18.38 21.03
CA ASN A 439 -2.91 16.95 21.26
C ASN A 439 -1.43 16.63 21.53
N TYR A 440 -0.56 17.64 21.53
CA TYR A 440 0.87 17.47 21.77
C TYR A 440 1.33 18.25 22.99
N GLN A 441 2.02 17.56 23.88
CA GLN A 441 2.74 18.13 25.01
C GLN A 441 3.95 18.94 24.53
N PRO A 442 4.44 19.94 25.30
CA PRO A 442 5.62 20.72 24.93
C PRO A 442 6.86 19.86 24.62
N ALA A 443 7.07 18.78 25.37
CA ALA A 443 8.16 17.84 25.14
C ALA A 443 8.00 17.06 23.82
N GLU A 444 6.78 16.63 23.48
CA GLU A 444 6.50 15.97 22.19
C GLU A 444 6.75 16.93 21.01
N LYS A 445 6.34 18.21 21.14
CA LYS A 445 6.58 19.24 20.12
C LYS A 445 8.08 19.48 19.91
N ALA A 446 8.84 19.62 21.01
CA ALA A 446 10.29 19.80 20.93
C ALA A 446 10.98 18.59 20.27
N ALA A 447 10.56 17.37 20.65
CA ALA A 447 11.08 16.14 20.05
C ALA A 447 10.77 16.06 18.55
N LEU A 448 9.54 16.35 18.12
CA LEU A 448 9.17 16.35 16.70
C LEU A 448 9.97 17.37 15.88
N ILE A 449 10.22 18.56 16.44
CA ILE A 449 11.04 19.58 15.78
C ILE A 449 12.48 19.08 15.60
N GLU A 450 13.06 18.48 16.63
CA GLU A 450 14.44 18.00 16.59
C GLU A 450 14.63 16.81 15.66
N VAL A 451 13.67 15.88 15.57
CA VAL A 451 13.76 14.76 14.62
C VAL A 451 13.60 15.24 13.17
N SER A 452 12.90 16.36 12.96
CA SER A 452 12.63 16.91 11.62
C SER A 452 13.75 17.80 11.09
N TYR A 453 14.70 18.21 11.93
CA TYR A 453 15.81 19.10 11.60
C TYR A 453 17.12 18.32 11.56
#